data_AF-A0A7S1HNI4-F1
#
_entry.id   AF-A0A7S1HNI4-F1
#
_cell.length_a   1.000
_cell.length_b   1.000
_cell.length_c   1.000
_cell.angle_alpha   90.00
_cell.angle_beta   90.00
_cell.angle_gamma   90.00
#
_symmetry.space_group_name_H-M   'P 1'
#
loop_
_entity.id
_entity.type
_entity.pdbx_description
1 polymer ?
#
loop_
_entity_poly.entity_id
_entity_poly.type
_entity_poly.pdbx_seq_one_letter_code
_entity_poly.pdbx_strand_id
1 'polypeptide(L)'
;QKGNLAFGRRDFSAAAAAYTIAVNCSNMAMSRPPVPPGADEAHKLLLSNRSAAYAGLGSYDKALEDAEKVVKLGPKWAKGYSRLGAALHGLGRWSEAAR
;
A
#
# COMPACT_ATOMS: atom_id res chain seq x y z
N GLN A 1 -9.62 0.39 11.02
CA GLN A 1 -8.92 0.54 12.32
C GLN A 1 -8.11 -0.69 12.71
N LYS A 2 -8.59 -1.94 12.52
CA LYS A 2 -7.82 -3.16 12.86
C LYS A 2 -6.40 -3.22 12.24
N GLY A 3 -6.24 -2.91 10.97
CA GLY A 3 -4.92 -2.89 10.30
C GLY A 3 -3.94 -1.89 10.90
N ASN A 4 -4.38 -0.65 11.14
CA ASN A 4 -3.53 0.39 11.76
C ASN A 4 -3.16 0.06 13.20
N LEU A 5 -4.08 -0.56 13.96
CA LEU A 5 -3.82 -1.01 15.34
C LEU A 5 -2.76 -2.12 15.37
N ALA A 6 -2.88 -3.12 14.49
CA ALA A 6 -1.87 -4.17 14.35
C ALA A 6 -0.52 -3.60 13.92
N PHE A 7 -0.53 -2.66 12.96
CA PHE A 7 0.67 -1.98 12.49
C PHE A 7 1.38 -1.21 13.62
N GLY A 8 0.63 -0.49 14.46
CA GLY A 8 1.17 0.22 15.63
C GLY A 8 1.80 -0.71 16.67
N ARG A 9 1.35 -1.98 16.75
CA ARG A 9 1.92 -3.02 17.60
C ARG A 9 3.11 -3.75 16.97
N ARG A 10 3.56 -3.33 15.77
CA ARG A 10 4.54 -4.03 14.93
C ARG A 10 4.13 -5.44 14.51
N ASP A 11 2.85 -5.78 14.65
CA ASP A 11 2.29 -7.01 14.09
C ASP A 11 1.96 -6.77 12.61
N PHE A 12 3.01 -6.82 11.80
CA PHE A 12 2.91 -6.55 10.36
C PHE A 12 2.16 -7.66 9.62
N SER A 13 2.13 -8.88 10.15
CA SER A 13 1.41 -10.01 9.57
C SER A 13 -0.09 -9.80 9.67
N ALA A 14 -0.60 -9.51 10.88
CA ALA A 14 -2.00 -9.20 11.07
C ALA A 14 -2.41 -7.91 10.35
N ALA A 15 -1.52 -6.91 10.30
CA ALA A 15 -1.75 -5.68 9.55
C ALA A 15 -1.93 -5.96 8.04
N ALA A 16 -1.01 -6.72 7.43
CA ALA A 16 -1.07 -7.07 6.01
C ALA A 16 -2.33 -7.87 5.66
N ALA A 17 -2.72 -8.82 6.50
CA ALA A 17 -3.96 -9.58 6.33
C ALA A 17 -5.20 -8.66 6.38
N ALA A 18 -5.28 -7.77 7.38
CA ALA A 18 -6.37 -6.82 7.52
C ALA A 18 -6.46 -5.83 6.35
N TYR A 19 -5.32 -5.31 5.87
CA TYR A 19 -5.30 -4.45 4.70
C TYR A 19 -5.67 -5.19 3.41
N THR A 20 -5.30 -6.46 3.27
CA THR A 20 -5.68 -7.26 2.10
C THR A 20 -7.20 -7.40 1.97
N ILE A 21 -7.88 -7.69 3.08
CA ILE A 21 -9.34 -7.74 3.11
C ILE A 21 -9.92 -6.36 2.74
N ALA A 22 -9.38 -5.27 3.31
CA ALA A 22 -9.85 -3.92 3.02
C ALA A 22 -9.64 -3.51 1.55
N VAL A 23 -8.50 -3.85 0.95
CA VAL A 23 -8.22 -3.60 -0.48
C VAL A 23 -9.19 -4.38 -1.36
N ASN A 24 -9.48 -5.65 -1.04
CA ASN A 24 -10.45 -6.45 -1.79
C ASN A 24 -11.86 -5.86 -1.72
N CYS A 25 -12.31 -5.45 -0.53
CA CYS A 25 -13.59 -4.75 -0.38
C CYS A 25 -13.63 -3.43 -1.17
N SER A 26 -12.53 -2.66 -1.14
CA SER A 26 -12.41 -1.42 -1.92
C SER A 26 -12.48 -1.68 -3.42
N ASN A 27 -11.83 -2.72 -3.94
CA ASN A 27 -11.91 -3.11 -5.35
C ASN A 27 -13.35 -3.44 -5.74
N MET A 28 -14.04 -4.25 -4.93
CA MET A 28 -15.45 -4.59 -5.17
C MET A 28 -16.34 -3.34 -5.19
N ALA A 29 -16.10 -2.39 -4.27
CA ALA A 29 -16.85 -1.13 -4.22
C ALA A 29 -16.60 -0.25 -5.46
N MET A 30 -15.35 -0.21 -5.96
CA MET A 30 -14.99 0.52 -7.17
C MET A 30 -15.51 -0.14 -8.46
N SER A 31 -15.77 -1.45 -8.45
CA SER A 31 -16.37 -2.15 -9.59
C SER A 31 -17.88 -1.92 -9.74
N ARG A 32 -18.56 -1.33 -8.74
CA ARG A 32 -20.01 -1.13 -8.76
C ARG A 32 -20.37 0.34 -8.95
N PRO A 33 -21.11 0.72 -10.01
CA PRO A 33 -21.63 2.07 -10.15
C PRO A 33 -22.86 2.32 -9.24
N PRO A 34 -23.03 3.55 -8.69
CA PRO A 34 -22.07 4.64 -8.73
C PRO A 34 -20.88 4.39 -7.78
N VAL A 35 -19.67 4.70 -8.25
CA VAL A 35 -18.46 4.62 -7.43
C VAL A 35 -18.56 5.65 -6.31
N PRO A 36 -18.34 5.27 -5.04
CA PRO A 36 -18.42 6.23 -3.93
C PRO A 36 -17.41 7.37 -4.11
N PRO A 37 -17.79 8.63 -3.85
CA PRO A 37 -16.86 9.75 -3.91
C PRO A 37 -15.72 9.52 -2.91
N GLY A 38 -14.48 9.73 -3.35
CA GLY A 38 -13.29 9.50 -2.54
C GLY A 38 -12.85 8.03 -2.41
N ALA A 39 -13.49 7.09 -3.13
CA ALA A 39 -13.07 5.69 -3.17
C ALA A 39 -11.61 5.53 -3.63
N ASP A 40 -11.17 6.31 -4.62
CA ASP A 40 -9.79 6.27 -5.12
C ASP A 40 -8.77 6.70 -4.05
N GLU A 41 -9.09 7.74 -3.28
CA GLU A 41 -8.22 8.20 -2.18
C GLU A 41 -8.15 7.16 -1.06
N ALA A 42 -9.29 6.58 -0.68
CA ALA A 42 -9.33 5.51 0.31
C ALA A 42 -8.56 4.26 -0.16
N HIS A 43 -8.72 3.88 -1.44
CA HIS A 43 -8.04 2.75 -2.04
C HIS A 43 -6.52 2.95 -2.05
N LYS A 44 -6.07 4.12 -2.49
CA LYS A 44 -4.64 4.51 -2.50
C LYS A 44 -4.04 4.50 -1.09
N LEU A 45 -4.77 4.98 -0.08
CA LEU A 45 -4.34 4.93 1.33
C LEU A 45 -4.19 3.49 1.84
N LEU A 46 -5.13 2.61 1.50
CA LEU A 46 -5.08 1.19 1.87
C LEU A 46 -3.89 0.48 1.24
N LEU A 47 -3.63 0.69 -0.05
CA LEU A 47 -2.45 0.16 -0.73
C LEU A 47 -1.15 0.67 -0.11
N SER A 48 -1.06 1.96 0.22
CA SER A 48 0.13 2.54 0.88
C SER A 48 0.40 1.94 2.26
N ASN A 49 -0.65 1.64 3.03
CA ASN A 49 -0.51 1.03 4.34
C ASN A 49 -0.19 -0.47 4.24
N ARG A 50 -0.76 -1.17 3.24
CA ARG A 50 -0.42 -2.57 2.95
C ARG A 50 1.02 -2.73 2.49
N SER A 51 1.49 -1.85 1.60
CA SER A 51 2.90 -1.76 1.18
C SER A 51 3.83 -1.61 2.39
N ALA A 52 3.49 -0.73 3.34
CA ALA A 52 4.24 -0.55 4.58
C ALA A 52 4.31 -1.83 5.41
N ALA A 53 3.18 -2.54 5.54
CA ALA A 53 3.12 -3.79 6.29
C ALA A 53 3.95 -4.88 5.62
N TYR A 54 3.89 -5.01 4.29
CA TYR A 54 4.73 -5.94 3.54
C TYR A 54 6.21 -5.63 3.66
N ALA A 55 6.61 -4.36 3.61
CA ALA A 55 7.99 -3.96 3.85
C ALA A 55 8.44 -4.34 5.28
N GLY A 56 7.57 -4.14 6.29
CA GLY A 56 7.84 -4.58 7.66
C GLY A 56 7.98 -6.10 7.85
N LEU A 57 7.42 -6.89 6.92
CA LEU A 57 7.58 -8.35 6.86
C LEU A 57 8.78 -8.80 6.00
N GLY A 58 9.52 -7.88 5.39
CA GLY A 58 10.56 -8.20 4.41
C GLY A 58 10.02 -8.72 3.07
N SER A 59 8.70 -8.67 2.85
CA SER A 59 8.05 -9.06 1.59
C SER A 59 8.11 -7.91 0.57
N TYR A 60 9.31 -7.51 0.19
CA TYR A 60 9.52 -6.28 -0.56
C TYR A 60 8.96 -6.31 -1.99
N ASP A 61 8.86 -7.48 -2.64
CA ASP A 61 8.19 -7.61 -3.95
C ASP A 61 6.71 -7.20 -3.88
N LYS A 62 6.00 -7.66 -2.85
CA LYS A 62 4.60 -7.28 -2.61
C LYS A 62 4.47 -5.82 -2.21
N ALA A 63 5.43 -5.33 -1.44
CA ALA A 63 5.48 -3.91 -1.07
C ALA A 63 5.66 -3.01 -2.30
N LEU A 64 6.48 -3.45 -3.26
CA LEU A 64 6.75 -2.77 -4.52
C LEU A 64 5.49 -2.73 -5.39
N GLU A 65 4.82 -3.86 -5.58
CA GLU A 65 3.59 -3.94 -6.38
C GLU A 65 2.52 -2.94 -5.89
N ASP A 66 2.32 -2.86 -4.57
CA ASP A 66 1.39 -1.91 -3.97
C ASP A 66 1.88 -0.46 -4.12
N ALA A 67 3.18 -0.20 -3.95
CA ALA A 67 3.74 1.14 -4.09
C ALA A 67 3.63 1.68 -5.52
N GLU A 68 3.85 0.83 -6.54
CA GLU A 68 3.68 1.19 -7.95
C GLU A 68 2.24 1.57 -8.27
N LYS A 69 1.26 0.84 -7.71
CA LYS A 69 -0.16 1.21 -7.85
C LYS A 69 -0.46 2.55 -7.18
N VAL A 70 0.13 2.80 -6.00
CA VAL A 70 -0.05 4.07 -5.28
C VAL A 70 0.46 5.26 -6.08
N VAL A 71 1.65 5.18 -6.70
CA VAL A 71 2.19 6.27 -7.51
C VAL A 71 1.40 6.47 -8.81
N LYS A 72 0.82 5.41 -9.38
CA LYS A 72 -0.09 5.51 -10.53
C LYS A 72 -1.41 6.21 -10.17
N LEU A 73 -1.97 5.92 -8.99
CA LEU A 73 -3.21 6.53 -8.51
C LEU A 73 -3.01 7.96 -8.00
N GLY A 74 -1.81 8.28 -7.50
CA GLY A 74 -1.49 9.58 -6.93
C GLY A 74 -0.09 10.04 -7.31
N PRO A 75 0.14 10.46 -8.57
CA PRO A 75 1.48 10.87 -9.05
C PRO A 75 2.02 12.13 -8.34
N LYS A 76 1.18 12.86 -7.61
CA LYS A 76 1.59 14.01 -6.79
C LYS A 76 1.72 13.68 -5.30
N TRP A 77 1.45 12.43 -4.90
CA TRP A 77 1.41 12.05 -3.51
C TRP A 77 2.77 11.54 -3.04
N ALA A 78 3.53 12.42 -2.37
CA ALA A 78 4.88 12.14 -1.89
C ALA A 78 5.01 10.82 -1.10
N LYS A 79 4.01 10.48 -0.28
CA LYS A 79 4.01 9.23 0.50
C LYS A 79 4.02 7.97 -0.39
N GLY A 80 3.48 8.04 -1.59
CA GLY A 80 3.56 6.96 -2.58
C GLY A 80 5.00 6.66 -3.00
N TYR A 81 5.75 7.69 -3.34
CA TYR A 81 7.17 7.57 -3.68
C TYR A 81 8.00 7.12 -2.49
N SER A 82 7.67 7.55 -1.27
CA SER A 82 8.34 7.02 -0.06
C SER A 82 8.14 5.51 0.11
N ARG A 83 6.95 4.97 -0.25
CA ARG A 83 6.72 3.52 -0.24
C ARG A 83 7.49 2.81 -1.35
N LEU A 84 7.55 3.42 -2.53
CA LEU A 84 8.30 2.88 -3.68
C LEU A 84 9.79 2.76 -3.35
N GLY A 85 10.38 3.84 -2.85
CA GLY A 85 11.79 3.87 -2.42
C GLY A 85 12.08 2.86 -1.31
N ALA A 86 11.20 2.72 -0.32
CA ALA A 86 11.36 1.73 0.75
C ALA A 86 11.32 0.29 0.23
N ALA A 87 10.44 -0.02 -0.72
CA ALA A 87 10.36 -1.34 -1.33
C ALA A 87 11.58 -1.64 -2.22
N LEU A 88 12.00 -0.69 -3.06
CA LEU A 88 13.18 -0.83 -3.92
C LEU A 88 14.47 -0.96 -3.09
N HIS A 89 14.59 -0.20 -2.00
CA HIS A 89 15.67 -0.33 -1.03
C HIS A 89 15.71 -1.75 -0.45
N GLY A 90 14.58 -2.27 0.01
CA GLY A 90 14.50 -3.63 0.56
C GLY A 90 14.85 -4.73 -0.45
N LEU A 91 14.61 -4.50 -1.74
CA LEU A 91 15.00 -5.39 -2.84
C LEU A 91 16.46 -5.22 -3.30
N GLY A 92 17.19 -4.25 -2.77
CA GLY A 92 18.54 -3.93 -3.25
C GLY A 92 18.58 -3.25 -4.63
N ARG A 93 17.44 -2.73 -5.11
CA ARG A 93 17.29 -2.06 -6.42
C ARG A 93 17.55 -0.55 -6.29
N TRP A 94 18.74 -0.22 -5.79
CA TRP A 94 19.16 1.14 -5.42
C TRP A 94 19.11 2.14 -6.59
N SER A 95 19.49 1.69 -7.78
CA SER A 95 19.51 2.50 -9.00
C SER A 95 18.12 2.94 -9.45
N GLU A 96 17.09 2.16 -9.14
CA GLU A 96 15.70 2.49 -9.44
C GLU A 96 15.07 3.32 -8.32
N ALA A 97 15.54 3.18 -7.08
CA ALA A 97 15.06 3.98 -5.94
C ALA A 97 15.50 5.45 -6.02
N ALA A 98 16.57 5.75 -6.76
CA ALA A 98 17.17 7.10 -6.88
C ALA A 98 16.70 7.89 -8.11
N ARG A 99 15.77 7.34 -8.91
CA ARG A 99 15.18 7.99 -10.09
C ARG A 99 13.89 8.70 -9.75
#